data_AF-A0A269PHB9-F1
#
_entry.id   AF-A0A269PHB9-F1
#
_cell.length_a   1.000
_cell.length_b   1.000
_cell.length_c   1.000
_cell.angle_alpha   90.00
_cell.angle_beta   90.00
_cell.angle_gamma   90.00
#
_symmetry.space_group_name_H-M   'P 1'
#
loop_
_entity.id
_entity.type
_entity.pdbx_description
1 polymer ?
#
loop_
_entity_poly.entity_id
_entity_poly.type
_entity_poly.pdbx_seq_one_letter_code
_entity_poly.pdbx_strand_id
1 'polypeptide(L)' 'MNFYLQYMQSIDEYALGFNKVEQPLMFRSRAEAMCFCIDYANGEDFKITDVDDNNWQSLYDSGAFDYEPEL' A
#
# COMPACT_ATOMS: atom_id res chain seq x y z
N MET A 1 6.59 -1.98 -9.32
CA MET A 1 6.24 -2.11 -7.89
C MET A 1 4.73 -2.18 -7.69
N ASN A 2 4.25 -2.82 -6.61
CA ASN A 2 2.82 -2.87 -6.27
C ASN A 2 2.58 -2.26 -4.90
N PHE A 3 1.66 -1.31 -4.84
CA PHE A 3 1.17 -0.68 -3.63
C PHE A 3 -0.29 -1.05 -3.39
N TYR A 4 -0.67 -1.15 -2.13
CA TYR A 4 -1.99 -1.58 -1.69
C TYR A 4 -2.54 -0.53 -0.72
N LEU A 5 -3.62 0.14 -1.11
CA LEU A 5 -4.15 1.29 -0.38
C LEU A 5 -5.52 0.95 0.21
N GLN A 6 -5.64 0.99 1.52
CA GLN A 6 -6.90 0.79 2.23
C GLN A 6 -7.36 2.09 2.89
N TYR A 7 -8.63 2.45 2.72
CA TYR A 7 -9.24 3.50 3.53
C TYR A 7 -9.78 2.93 4.85
N MET A 8 -9.31 3.47 5.97
CA MET A 8 -9.67 3.03 7.32
C MET A 8 -10.75 3.94 7.90
N GLN A 9 -12.02 3.55 7.73
CA GLN A 9 -13.18 4.34 8.17
C GLN A 9 -13.19 4.69 9.67
N SER A 10 -12.59 3.84 10.51
CA SER A 10 -12.57 4.03 11.97
C SER A 10 -11.71 5.22 12.42
N ILE A 11 -10.74 5.63 11.60
CA ILE A 11 -9.77 6.68 11.93
C ILE A 11 -9.66 7.75 10.83
N ASP A 12 -10.44 7.65 9.76
CA ASP A 12 -10.45 8.59 8.63
C ASP A 12 -9.06 8.80 7.98
N GLU A 13 -8.32 7.69 7.82
CA GLU A 13 -6.97 7.69 7.23
C GLU A 13 -6.83 6.60 6.16
N TYR A 14 -5.74 6.69 5.39
CA TYR A 14 -5.38 5.74 4.36
C TYR A 14 -4.13 4.96 4.78
N ALA A 15 -4.23 3.64 4.83
CA ALA A 15 -3.12 2.73 5.08
C ALA A 15 -2.54 2.24 3.75
N LEU A 16 -1.26 2.50 3.50
CA LEU A 16 -0.52 2.08 2.31
C LEU A 16 0.47 0.96 2.67
N GLY A 17 0.21 -0.24 2.16
CA GLY A 17 1.10 -1.41 2.31
C GLY A 17 1.83 -1.75 1.01
N PHE A 18 3.01 -2.35 1.13
CA PHE A 18 3.81 -2.93 0.04
C PHE A 18 4.96 -3.76 0.63
N ASN A 19 5.58 -4.64 -0.16
CA ASN A 19 6.56 -5.62 0.32
C ASN A 19 7.88 -5.04 0.84
N LYS A 20 8.06 -3.71 0.90
CA LYS A 20 9.27 -3.06 1.47
C LYS A 20 9.03 -2.39 2.82
N VAL A 21 7.83 -2.51 3.40
CA VAL A 21 7.52 -1.99 4.73
C VAL A 21 6.91 -3.09 5.60
N GLU A 22 7.35 -3.19 6.84
CA GLU A 22 6.81 -4.16 7.80
C GLU A 22 5.41 -3.75 8.31
N GLN A 23 5.15 -2.44 8.40
CA GLN A 23 3.85 -1.89 8.77
C GLN A 23 3.35 -0.92 7.70
N PRO A 24 2.03 -0.84 7.47
CA PRO A 24 1.46 0.13 6.54
C PRO A 24 1.82 1.56 6.92
N LEU A 25 2.09 2.39 5.91
CA LEU A 25 2.26 3.82 6.08
C LEU A 25 0.90 4.51 6.11
N MET A 26 0.70 5.41 7.07
CA MET A 26 -0.57 6.10 7.27
C MET A 26 -0.55 7.49 6.65
N PHE A 27 -1.62 7.83 5.92
CA PHE A 27 -1.78 9.12 5.24
C PHE A 27 -3.17 9.70 5.50
N ARG A 28 -3.28 11.03 5.52
CA ARG A 28 -4.58 11.70 5.75
C ARG A 28 -5.43 11.78 4.48
N SER A 29 -4.82 11.56 3.31
CA SER A 29 -5.55 11.56 2.05
C SER A 29 -4.94 10.60 1.05
N ARG A 30 -5.76 10.17 0.09
CA ARG A 30 -5.31 9.41 -1.08
C ARG A 30 -4.21 10.17 -1.86
N ALA A 31 -4.29 11.50 -1.92
CA ALA A 31 -3.32 12.31 -2.65
C ALA A 31 -1.92 12.23 -2.01
N GLU A 32 -1.83 12.29 -0.69
CA GLU A 32 -0.56 12.13 0.03
C GLU A 32 0.05 10.73 -0.22
N ALA A 33 -0.76 9.68 -0.14
CA ALA A 33 -0.31 8.32 -0.44
C ALA A 33 0.19 8.17 -1.89
N MET A 34 -0.49 8.82 -2.85
CA MET A 34 -0.09 8.83 -4.26
C MET A 34 1.24 9.55 -4.48
N CYS A 35 1.46 10.70 -3.85
CA CYS A 35 2.73 11.41 -3.90
C CYS A 35 3.88 10.52 -3.40
N PHE A 36 3.69 9.85 -2.26
CA PHE A 36 4.67 8.90 -1.75
C PHE A 36 4.99 7.79 -2.76
N CYS A 37 3.97 7.20 -3.41
CA CYS A 37 4.17 6.14 -4.38
C CYS A 37 5.01 6.60 -5.58
N ILE A 38 4.75 7.81 -6.09
CA ILE A 38 5.50 8.42 -7.20
C ILE A 38 6.95 8.65 -6.80
N ASP A 39 7.16 9.29 -5.64
CA ASP A 39 8.49 9.64 -5.15
C ASP A 39 9.32 8.38 -4.87
N TYR A 40 8.73 7.39 -4.20
CA TYR A 40 9.39 6.14 -3.87
C TYR A 40 9.71 5.31 -5.11
N ALA A 41 8.80 5.25 -6.10
CA ALA A 41 9.04 4.52 -7.34
C ALA A 41 10.15 5.13 -8.19
N ASN A 42 10.50 6.41 -7.98
CA ASN A 42 11.66 7.07 -8.58
C ASN A 42 11.78 6.88 -10.11
N GLY A 43 10.65 6.99 -10.82
CA GLY A 43 10.56 6.83 -12.27
C GLY A 43 10.39 5.39 -12.76
N GLU A 44 10.36 4.40 -11.87
CA GLU A 44 9.98 3.03 -12.20
C GLU A 44 8.46 2.86 -12.30
N ASP A 45 8.04 1.83 -13.03
CA ASP A 45 6.62 1.49 -13.14
C ASP A 45 6.05 0.99 -11.81
N PHE A 46 4.91 1.55 -11.42
CA PHE A 46 4.17 1.09 -10.26
C PHE A 46 2.67 0.97 -10.52
N LYS A 47 2.02 0.14 -9.71
CA LYS A 47 0.58 -0.04 -9.68
C LYS A 47 0.07 0.20 -8.26
N ILE A 48 -1.08 0.84 -8.15
CA ILE A 48 -1.83 0.96 -6.90
C ILE A 48 -3.10 0.12 -7.02
N THR A 49 -3.36 -0.70 -6.02
CA THR A 49 -4.57 -1.51 -5.89
C THR A 49 -5.32 -1.03 -4.64
N ASP A 50 -6.58 -0.67 -4.81
CA ASP A 50 -7.45 -0.35 -3.68
C ASP A 50 -7.82 -1.63 -2.93
N VAL A 51 -7.67 -1.62 -1.62
CA VAL A 51 -7.95 -2.75 -0.72
C VAL A 51 -9.31 -2.55 -0.08
N ASP A 52 -10.15 -3.57 -0.16
CA ASP A 52 -11.48 -3.62 0.43
C ASP A 52 -11.80 -5.04 0.94
N ASP A 53 -13.00 -5.21 1.49
CA ASP A 53 -13.45 -6.50 2.02
C ASP A 53 -13.55 -7.62 0.95
N ASN A 54 -13.59 -7.26 -0.34
CA ASN A 54 -13.72 -8.23 -1.43
C ASN A 54 -12.37 -8.81 -1.86
N ASN A 55 -11.27 -8.08 -1.66
CA ASN A 55 -9.95 -8.49 -2.13
C ASN A 55 -8.91 -8.70 -1.02
N TRP A 56 -9.16 -8.18 0.20
CA TRP A 56 -8.20 -8.24 1.31
C TRP A 56 -7.65 -9.65 1.54
N GLN A 57 -8.53 -10.64 1.71
CA GLN A 57 -8.11 -12.00 2.03
C GLN A 57 -7.24 -12.60 0.93
N SER A 58 -7.61 -12.40 -0.35
CA SER A 58 -6.83 -12.90 -1.47
C SER A 58 -5.46 -12.24 -1.59
N LEU A 59 -5.34 -10.96 -1.24
CA LEU A 59 -4.07 -10.23 -1.24
C LEU A 59 -3.17 -10.68 -0.09
N TYR A 60 -3.74 -10.89 1.09
CA TYR A 60 -3.04 -11.43 2.24
C TYR A 60 -2.48 -12.82 1.92
N ASP A 61 -3.32 -13.72 1.39
CA ASP A 61 -2.93 -15.09 1.07
C ASP A 61 -1.91 -15.18 -0.07
N SER A 62 -1.82 -14.16 -0.94
CA SER A 62 -0.83 -14.11 -2.03
C SER A 62 0.55 -13.62 -1.59
N GLY A 63 0.72 -13.25 -0.32
CA GLY A 63 1.96 -12.63 0.17
C GLY A 63 2.16 -11.20 -0.33
N ALA A 64 1.10 -10.49 -0.70
CA ALA A 64 1.19 -9.12 -1.22
C ALA A 64 1.87 -8.14 -0.24
N PHE A 65 1.81 -8.46 1.05
CA PHE A 65 2.34 -7.68 2.16
C PHE A 65 3.54 -8.36 2.84
N ASP A 66 4.05 -9.46 2.29
CA ASP A 66 5.19 -10.16 2.87
C ASP A 66 6.41 -9.26 2.78
N TYR A 67 7.00 -8.96 3.94
CA TYR A 67 8.12 -8.04 4.02
C TYR A 67 9.40 -8.67 3.44
N GLU A 68 9.90 -8.08 2.36
CA GLU A 68 11.12 -8.46 1.65
C GLU A 68 12.13 -7.30 1.70
N PRO A 69 12.89 -7.15 2.81
CA PRO A 69 13.97 -6.18 2.86
C PRO A 69 14.97 -6.48 1.74
N GLU A 70 15.42 -5.45 1.04
CA GLU A 70 16.51 -5.61 0.08
C GLU A 70 17.75 -6.17 0.80
N LEU A 71 18.33 -7.24 0.22
CA LEU A 71 19.56 -7.89 0.71
C LEU A 71 20.77 -6.96 0.64
#